data_AF-A0A6J8EHN6-F1
#
_entry.id   AF-A0A6J8EHN6-F1
#
_cell.length_a   1.000
_cell.length_b   1.000
_cell.length_c   1.000
_cell.angle_alpha   90.00
_cell.angle_beta   90.00
_cell.angle_gamma   90.00
#
_symmetry.space_group_name_H-M   'P 1'
#
loop_
_entity.id
_entity.type
_entity.pdbx_description
1 polymer ?
#
loop_
_entity_poly.entity_id
_entity_poly.type
_entity_poly.pdbx_seq_one_letter_code
_entity_poly.pdbx_strand_id
1 'polypeptide(L)'
;MPVYILDMLELPAEIKSAFKQGDFSIRQILGTFNGTWSDMGTEKTIIKDSRSSGGIVGITNQKSALVRWTLTRHFLASFSNAMNDRGDITNKSDNSHEEIKQTALKRDEEQVQAIVNHLNQTMTDPFDIDAHPPCLINISTGMHSTREVQDSLLSAVNEGENMTCAENLLTVRIL
;
A
#
# COMPACT_ATOMS: atom_id res chain seq x y z
N MET A 1 22.70 -14.61 -2.62
CA MET A 1 23.06 -13.80 -3.81
C MET A 1 24.45 -14.08 -4.42
N PRO A 2 25.29 -15.03 -3.96
CA PRO A 2 26.47 -15.46 -4.77
C PRO A 2 26.25 -16.73 -5.61
N VAL A 3 25.43 -17.69 -5.12
CA VAL A 3 25.25 -19.01 -5.74
C VAL A 3 24.65 -18.93 -7.15
N TYR A 4 23.60 -18.12 -7.33
CA TYR A 4 22.95 -17.96 -8.63
C TYR A 4 23.87 -17.39 -9.72
N ILE A 5 24.90 -16.62 -9.35
CA ILE A 5 25.85 -16.08 -10.34
C ILE A 5 26.81 -17.19 -10.80
N LEU A 6 27.26 -18.05 -9.88
CA LEU A 6 28.09 -19.20 -10.20
C LEU A 6 27.35 -20.18 -11.12
N ASP A 7 26.08 -20.46 -10.81
CA ASP A 7 25.23 -21.31 -11.67
C ASP A 7 25.03 -20.73 -13.07
N MET A 8 24.95 -19.40 -13.20
CA MET A 8 24.84 -18.72 -14.51
C MET A 8 26.11 -18.83 -15.36
N LEU A 9 27.28 -19.03 -14.74
CA LEU A 9 28.55 -19.23 -15.46
C LEU A 9 28.68 -20.64 -16.03
N GLU A 10 28.01 -21.62 -15.42
CA GLU A 10 28.07 -23.05 -15.77
C GLU A 10 26.83 -23.56 -16.53
N LEU A 11 26.04 -22.66 -17.14
CA LEU A 11 24.85 -23.05 -17.89
C LEU A 11 25.16 -24.01 -19.04
N PRO A 12 24.34 -25.07 -19.23
CA PRO A 12 24.37 -25.91 -20.43
C PRO A 12 24.30 -25.09 -21.72
N ALA A 13 24.98 -25.54 -22.78
CA ALA A 13 25.13 -24.78 -24.03
C ALA A 13 23.79 -24.39 -24.66
N GLU A 14 22.78 -25.26 -24.56
CA GLU A 14 21.41 -25.02 -25.04
C GLU A 14 20.71 -23.90 -24.26
N ILE A 15 20.82 -23.92 -22.93
CA ILE A 15 20.22 -22.87 -22.08
C ILE A 15 20.96 -21.55 -22.31
N LYS A 16 22.28 -21.59 -22.46
CA LYS A 16 23.10 -20.42 -22.75
C LYS A 16 22.77 -19.79 -24.11
N SER A 17 22.43 -20.59 -25.12
CA SER A 17 22.03 -20.08 -26.44
C SER A 17 20.63 -19.46 -26.40
N ALA A 18 19.66 -20.12 -25.78
CA ALA A 18 18.31 -19.58 -25.56
C ALA A 18 18.33 -18.29 -24.71
N PHE A 19 19.17 -18.25 -23.67
CA PHE A 19 19.35 -17.07 -22.84
C PHE A 19 19.92 -15.88 -23.65
N LYS A 20 20.92 -16.13 -24.52
CA LYS A 20 21.46 -15.10 -25.42
C LYS A 20 20.45 -14.63 -26.48
N GLN A 21 19.52 -15.49 -26.88
CA GLN A 21 18.45 -15.15 -27.82
C GLN A 21 17.32 -14.35 -27.14
N GLY A 22 17.30 -14.30 -25.81
CA GLY A 22 16.32 -13.55 -25.04
C GLY A 22 15.02 -14.31 -24.78
N ASP A 23 15.05 -15.64 -24.90
CA ASP A 23 13.88 -16.54 -24.73
C ASP A 23 13.39 -16.61 -23.28
N PHE A 24 14.11 -15.99 -22.35
CA PHE A 24 13.69 -15.82 -20.96
C PHE A 24 12.73 -14.62 -20.75
N SER A 25 12.50 -13.82 -21.79
CA SER A 25 11.64 -12.63 -21.74
C SER A 25 10.36 -12.83 -22.55
N ILE A 26 9.23 -12.35 -22.03
CA ILE A 26 7.94 -12.36 -22.74
C ILE A 26 7.82 -11.08 -23.58
N ARG A 27 7.56 -11.23 -24.88
CA ARG A 27 7.33 -10.12 -25.81
C ARG A 27 5.90 -10.16 -26.34
N GLN A 28 5.14 -9.11 -26.07
CA GLN A 28 3.76 -8.98 -26.57
C GLN A 28 3.68 -8.27 -27.94
N ILE A 29 4.71 -7.51 -28.29
CA ILE A 29 4.81 -6.73 -29.52
C ILE A 29 6.12 -7.13 -30.22
N LEU A 30 6.24 -6.94 -31.53
CA LEU A 30 7.50 -7.11 -32.25
C LEU A 30 8.41 -5.89 -31.99
N GLY A 31 9.65 -6.11 -31.57
CA GLY A 31 10.60 -5.04 -31.25
C GLY A 31 11.82 -5.52 -30.47
N THR A 32 12.89 -4.73 -30.45
CA THR A 32 14.17 -5.09 -29.82
C THR A 32 14.16 -4.93 -28.30
N PHE A 33 13.51 -3.88 -27.76
CA PHE A 33 13.51 -3.51 -26.34
C PHE A 33 12.12 -3.57 -25.68
N ASN A 34 11.39 -4.67 -25.88
CA ASN A 34 10.04 -4.84 -25.34
C ASN A 34 9.84 -6.16 -24.56
N GLY A 35 10.95 -6.78 -24.17
CA GLY A 35 10.93 -7.95 -23.30
C GLY A 35 10.46 -7.56 -21.90
N THR A 36 9.41 -8.23 -21.43
CA THR A 36 8.90 -8.13 -20.06
C THR A 36 9.22 -9.40 -19.30
N TRP A 37 9.27 -9.29 -17.97
CA TRP A 37 9.49 -10.43 -17.10
C TRP A 37 8.28 -11.35 -17.15
N SER A 38 8.49 -12.65 -16.93
CA SER A 38 7.42 -13.65 -17.05
C SER A 38 6.23 -13.34 -16.15
N ASP A 39 6.49 -12.97 -14.90
CA ASP A 39 5.47 -12.57 -13.92
C ASP A 39 4.65 -11.37 -14.42
N MET A 40 5.33 -10.31 -14.87
CA MET A 40 4.69 -9.13 -15.43
C MET A 40 3.88 -9.43 -16.69
N GLY A 41 4.38 -10.34 -17.55
CA GLY A 41 3.66 -10.81 -18.72
C GLY A 41 2.39 -11.59 -18.35
N THR A 42 2.46 -12.45 -17.32
CA THR A 42 1.28 -13.16 -16.81
C THR A 42 0.28 -12.22 -16.17
N GLU A 43 0.73 -11.18 -15.47
CA GLU A 43 -0.17 -10.19 -14.88
C GLU A 43 -0.92 -9.38 -15.94
N LYS A 44 -0.20 -8.95 -16.99
CA LYS A 44 -0.76 -8.16 -18.10
C LYS A 44 -1.62 -8.96 -19.06
N THR A 45 -1.55 -10.29 -19.06
CA THR A 45 -2.34 -11.18 -19.93
C THR A 45 -3.37 -11.96 -19.12
N ILE A 46 -2.96 -13.08 -18.53
CA ILE A 46 -3.82 -14.07 -17.89
C ILE A 46 -4.58 -13.46 -16.70
N ILE A 47 -3.89 -12.72 -15.83
CA ILE A 47 -4.52 -12.12 -14.64
C ILE A 47 -5.43 -10.97 -15.05
N LYS A 48 -5.00 -10.10 -15.97
CA LYS A 48 -5.82 -9.01 -16.51
C LYS A 48 -7.12 -9.53 -17.12
N ASP A 49 -7.05 -10.55 -17.98
CA ASP A 49 -8.21 -11.21 -18.58
C ASP A 49 -9.11 -11.87 -17.52
N SER A 50 -8.51 -12.32 -16.41
CA SER A 50 -9.23 -12.89 -15.28
C SER A 50 -9.93 -11.85 -14.41
N ARG A 51 -9.43 -10.60 -14.35
CA ARG A 51 -9.90 -9.48 -13.51
C ARG A 51 -10.93 -8.56 -14.19
N SER A 52 -11.68 -9.02 -15.19
CA SER A 52 -12.76 -8.23 -15.80
C SER A 52 -13.98 -8.07 -14.87
N SER A 53 -14.80 -7.03 -15.10
CA SER A 53 -15.96 -6.65 -14.26
C SER A 53 -17.02 -7.74 -14.09
N GLY A 54 -16.98 -8.81 -14.90
CA GLY A 54 -17.74 -10.04 -14.73
C GLY A 54 -17.06 -11.07 -13.84
N GLY A 55 -16.37 -10.63 -12.76
CA GLY A 55 -15.74 -11.50 -11.77
C GLY A 55 -16.73 -12.41 -11.06
N ILE A 56 -16.22 -13.33 -10.23
CA ILE A 56 -17.06 -14.18 -9.36
C ILE A 56 -17.75 -13.28 -8.32
N VAL A 57 -18.97 -12.83 -8.62
CA VAL A 57 -19.79 -12.05 -7.69
C VAL A 57 -20.90 -12.94 -7.12
N GLY A 58 -20.83 -13.18 -5.80
CA GLY A 58 -21.91 -13.70 -4.95
C GLY A 58 -22.35 -15.16 -5.13
N ILE A 59 -22.65 -15.59 -6.37
CA ILE A 59 -23.35 -16.86 -6.66
C ILE A 59 -22.36 -18.02 -6.94
N THR A 60 -21.08 -17.74 -7.16
CA THR A 60 -20.08 -18.71 -7.67
C THR A 60 -19.09 -19.20 -6.61
N ASN A 61 -19.49 -19.39 -5.35
CA ASN A 61 -18.59 -19.98 -4.32
C ASN A 61 -18.68 -21.52 -4.24
N GLN A 62 -19.44 -22.15 -5.15
CA GLN A 62 -19.42 -23.60 -5.31
C GLN A 62 -18.12 -24.04 -5.98
N LYS A 63 -17.40 -24.99 -5.37
CA LYS A 63 -16.09 -25.48 -5.86
C LYS A 63 -16.13 -25.90 -7.34
N SER A 64 -17.19 -26.55 -7.79
CA SER A 64 -17.36 -26.97 -9.19
C SER A 64 -17.49 -25.78 -10.16
N ALA A 65 -18.20 -24.74 -9.74
CA ALA A 65 -18.37 -23.52 -10.53
C ALA A 65 -17.07 -22.71 -10.58
N LEU A 66 -16.32 -22.64 -9.47
CA LEU A 66 -14.98 -22.05 -9.42
C LEU A 66 -14.01 -22.77 -10.35
N VAL A 67 -13.91 -24.10 -10.25
CA VAL A 67 -13.02 -24.90 -11.11
C VAL A 67 -13.36 -24.70 -12.58
N ARG A 68 -14.64 -24.78 -12.94
CA ARG A 68 -15.07 -24.55 -14.32
C ARG A 68 -14.71 -23.14 -14.79
N TRP A 69 -14.99 -22.12 -13.97
CA TRP A 69 -14.66 -20.73 -14.28
C TRP A 69 -13.15 -20.52 -14.47
N THR A 70 -12.31 -21.05 -13.57
CA THR A 70 -10.85 -20.97 -13.68
C THR A 70 -10.33 -21.65 -14.95
N LEU A 71 -10.88 -22.81 -15.29
CA LEU A 71 -10.45 -23.57 -16.47
C LEU A 71 -10.94 -22.98 -17.80
N THR A 72 -12.08 -22.30 -17.86
CA THR A 72 -12.65 -21.81 -19.13
C THR A 72 -12.46 -20.32 -19.37
N ARG A 73 -12.18 -19.53 -18.33
CA ARG A 73 -12.17 -18.06 -18.44
C ARG A 73 -11.15 -17.52 -19.43
N HIS A 74 -9.94 -18.05 -19.46
CA HIS A 74 -8.90 -17.56 -20.38
C HIS A 74 -9.28 -17.78 -21.86
N PHE A 75 -9.94 -18.90 -22.19
CA PHE A 75 -10.49 -19.13 -23.53
C PHE A 75 -11.63 -18.16 -23.86
N LEU A 76 -12.55 -17.95 -22.92
CA LEU A 76 -13.67 -17.02 -23.10
C LEU A 76 -13.21 -15.57 -23.24
N ALA A 77 -12.18 -15.17 -22.49
CA ALA A 77 -11.56 -13.85 -22.59
C ALA A 77 -10.89 -13.66 -23.95
N SER A 78 -10.14 -14.65 -24.44
CA SER A 78 -9.55 -14.62 -25.78
C SER A 78 -10.62 -14.47 -26.88
N PHE A 79 -11.74 -15.19 -26.77
CA PHE A 79 -12.84 -15.08 -27.71
C PHE A 79 -13.53 -13.70 -27.64
N SER A 80 -13.75 -13.17 -26.44
CA SER A 80 -14.28 -11.83 -26.24
C SER A 80 -13.36 -10.76 -26.82
N ASN A 81 -12.05 -10.88 -26.63
CA ASN A 81 -11.07 -9.96 -27.19
C ASN A 81 -11.10 -10.01 -28.73
N ALA A 82 -11.12 -11.21 -29.33
CA ALA A 82 -11.23 -11.37 -30.78
C ALA A 82 -12.55 -10.81 -31.35
N MET A 83 -13.65 -10.89 -30.59
CA MET A 83 -14.92 -10.26 -30.96
C MET A 83 -14.86 -8.73 -30.88
N ASN A 84 -14.25 -8.18 -29.83
CA ASN A 84 -14.06 -6.73 -29.66
C ASN A 84 -13.16 -6.16 -30.78
N ASP A 85 -12.07 -6.84 -31.11
CA ASP A 85 -11.16 -6.46 -32.20
C ASP A 85 -11.89 -6.43 -33.56
N ARG A 86 -12.76 -7.42 -33.82
CA ARG A 86 -13.56 -7.46 -35.04
C ARG A 86 -14.70 -6.45 -35.08
N GLY A 87 -15.22 -6.06 -33.92
CA GLY A 87 -16.28 -5.06 -33.79
C GLY A 87 -15.78 -3.61 -33.85
N ASP A 88 -14.46 -3.40 -34.01
CA ASP A 88 -13.78 -2.11 -33.77
C ASP A 88 -14.15 -1.49 -32.42
N ILE A 89 -14.55 -2.33 -31.46
CA ILE A 89 -14.68 -2.01 -30.04
C ILE A 89 -13.31 -2.20 -29.41
N THR A 90 -12.26 -1.78 -30.13
CA THR A 90 -10.99 -1.54 -29.51
C THR A 90 -11.22 -0.28 -28.69
N ASN A 91 -11.66 -0.47 -27.46
CA ASN A 91 -11.53 0.56 -26.46
C ASN A 91 -10.03 0.88 -26.47
N LYS A 92 -9.66 1.96 -27.16
CA LYS A 92 -8.59 2.85 -26.74
C LYS A 92 -9.03 3.43 -25.38
N SER A 93 -9.29 2.56 -24.41
CA SER A 93 -9.28 2.96 -23.03
C SER A 93 -7.86 3.40 -22.84
N ASP A 94 -7.68 4.71 -22.73
CA ASP A 94 -6.43 5.31 -22.31
C ASP A 94 -5.80 4.38 -21.29
N ASN A 95 -4.59 3.89 -21.59
CA ASN A 95 -3.73 3.21 -20.62
C ASN A 95 -3.27 4.22 -19.54
N SER A 96 -4.07 5.23 -19.21
CA SER A 96 -3.88 6.01 -18.01
C SER A 96 -4.27 5.12 -16.85
N HIS A 97 -3.30 4.88 -15.97
CA HIS A 97 -3.54 4.20 -14.71
C HIS A 97 -4.76 4.85 -14.03
N GLU A 98 -5.65 4.05 -13.42
CA GLU A 98 -6.85 4.54 -12.70
C GLU A 98 -6.51 5.70 -11.75
N GLU A 99 -5.32 5.65 -11.15
CA GLU A 99 -4.78 6.65 -10.22
C GLU A 99 -4.41 7.99 -10.88
N ILE A 100 -4.15 8.00 -12.20
CA ILE A 100 -3.82 9.21 -12.98
C ILE A 100 -5.10 9.86 -13.54
N LYS A 101 -6.27 9.21 -13.41
CA LYS A 101 -7.53 9.79 -13.84
C LYS A 101 -7.80 11.06 -13.04
N GLN A 102 -8.29 12.09 -13.71
CA GLN A 102 -8.59 13.40 -13.09
C GLN A 102 -9.49 13.28 -11.85
N THR A 103 -10.40 12.30 -11.83
CA THR A 103 -11.27 12.04 -10.67
C THR A 103 -10.49 11.56 -9.45
N ALA A 104 -9.48 10.69 -9.63
CA ALA A 104 -8.63 10.21 -8.54
C ALA A 104 -7.76 11.35 -8.00
N LEU A 105 -7.09 12.09 -8.89
CA LEU A 105 -6.28 13.25 -8.52
C LEU A 105 -7.07 14.32 -7.77
N LYS A 106 -8.30 14.62 -8.22
CA LYS A 106 -9.16 15.60 -7.56
C LYS A 106 -9.55 15.14 -6.14
N ARG A 107 -9.91 13.87 -5.98
CA ARG A 107 -10.25 13.29 -4.67
C ARG A 107 -9.04 13.35 -3.72
N ASP A 108 -7.86 13.03 -4.23
CA ASP A 108 -6.63 13.04 -3.43
C ASP A 108 -6.29 14.47 -2.99
N GLU A 109 -6.40 15.45 -3.88
CA GLU A 109 -6.22 16.87 -3.56
C GLU A 109 -7.23 17.35 -2.50
N GLU A 110 -8.51 16.97 -2.63
CA GLU A 110 -9.54 17.27 -1.63
C GLU A 110 -9.19 16.68 -0.25
N GLN A 111 -8.64 15.46 -0.22
CA GLN A 111 -8.21 14.80 1.03
C GLN A 111 -6.99 15.47 1.65
N VAL A 112 -5.99 15.83 0.83
CA VAL A 112 -4.80 16.57 1.30
C VAL A 112 -5.24 17.91 1.88
N GLN A 113 -6.11 18.64 1.19
CA GLN A 113 -6.62 19.91 1.67
C GLN A 113 -7.41 19.75 2.98
N ALA A 114 -8.21 18.69 3.13
CA ALA A 114 -8.91 18.40 4.38
C ALA A 114 -7.95 18.19 5.56
N ILE A 115 -6.85 17.48 5.36
CA ILE A 115 -5.82 17.25 6.39
C ILE A 115 -5.12 18.56 6.75
N VAL A 116 -4.70 19.33 5.74
CA VAL A 116 -4.03 20.63 5.96
C VAL A 116 -4.96 21.59 6.70
N ASN A 117 -6.24 21.64 6.32
CA ASN A 117 -7.23 22.47 7.01
C ASN A 117 -7.42 22.02 8.47
N HIS A 118 -7.46 20.72 8.74
CA HIS A 118 -7.60 20.21 10.09
C HIS A 118 -6.40 20.57 10.97
N LEU A 119 -5.17 20.41 10.46
CA LEU A 119 -3.95 20.81 11.15
C LEU A 119 -3.93 22.30 11.47
N ASN A 120 -4.26 23.16 10.50
CA ASN A 120 -4.16 24.61 10.67
C ASN A 120 -5.32 25.22 11.49
N GLN A 121 -6.51 24.61 11.47
CA GLN A 121 -7.71 25.20 12.07
C GLN A 121 -8.13 24.53 13.38
N THR A 122 -7.82 23.23 13.56
CA THR A 122 -8.28 22.45 14.73
C THR A 122 -7.16 22.14 15.70
N MET A 123 -5.97 21.81 15.20
CA MET A 123 -4.83 21.52 16.05
C MET A 123 -4.13 22.81 16.49
N THR A 124 -3.50 22.79 17.66
CA THR A 124 -2.66 23.89 18.13
C THR A 124 -1.23 23.64 17.67
N ASP A 125 -0.57 24.66 17.11
CA ASP A 125 0.82 24.56 16.67
C ASP A 125 1.76 24.47 17.89
N PRO A 126 2.40 23.32 18.17
CA PRO A 126 3.25 23.19 19.36
C PRO A 126 4.52 24.05 19.34
N PHE A 127 4.87 24.67 18.20
CA PHE A 127 6.09 25.45 18.04
C PHE A 127 5.89 26.96 18.20
N ASP A 128 4.64 27.45 18.26
CA ASP A 128 4.35 28.86 18.53
C ASP A 128 4.26 29.14 20.04
N ILE A 129 5.42 29.14 20.69
CA ILE A 129 5.55 29.24 22.15
C ILE A 129 4.91 30.53 22.69
N ASP A 130 4.93 31.63 21.93
CA ASP A 130 4.42 32.93 22.35
C ASP A 130 2.88 32.99 22.31
N ALA A 131 2.24 32.20 21.46
CA ALA A 131 0.78 32.12 21.36
C ALA A 131 0.15 31.23 22.44
N HIS A 132 0.96 30.47 23.19
CA HIS A 132 0.46 29.47 24.13
C HIS A 132 0.06 30.08 25.48
N PRO A 133 -1.12 29.73 26.00
CA PRO A 133 -1.50 30.11 27.36
C PRO A 133 -0.60 29.38 28.38
N PRO A 134 -0.44 29.93 29.60
CA PRO A 134 0.36 29.33 30.67
C PRO A 134 -0.37 28.14 31.35
N CYS A 135 -1.06 27.30 30.57
CA CYS A 135 -1.78 26.13 31.04
C CYS A 135 -1.52 24.93 30.13
N LEU A 136 -1.78 23.71 30.64
CA LEU A 136 -1.66 22.51 29.83
C LEU A 136 -2.78 22.45 28.79
N ILE A 137 -2.41 22.23 27.53
CA ILE A 137 -3.33 22.19 26.39
C ILE A 137 -3.20 20.88 25.63
N ASN A 138 -4.32 20.40 25.09
CA ASN A 138 -4.33 19.27 24.16
C ASN A 138 -4.03 19.77 22.74
N ILE A 139 -2.89 19.37 22.19
CA ILE A 139 -2.41 19.78 20.86
C ILE A 139 -3.39 19.37 19.74
N SER A 140 -4.12 18.27 19.91
CA SER A 140 -5.06 17.77 18.89
C SER A 140 -6.40 18.49 18.87
N THR A 141 -6.82 19.09 19.99
CA THR A 141 -8.17 19.68 20.12
C THR A 141 -8.17 21.14 20.57
N GLY A 142 -7.01 21.69 20.95
CA GLY A 142 -6.88 23.03 21.54
C GLY A 142 -7.51 23.19 22.92
N MET A 143 -8.06 22.12 23.50
CA MET A 143 -8.76 22.18 24.78
C MET A 143 -7.80 22.35 25.96
N HIS A 144 -8.14 23.22 26.89
CA HIS A 144 -7.40 23.43 28.12
C HIS A 144 -7.71 22.34 29.15
N SER A 145 -6.69 21.91 29.88
CA SER A 145 -6.83 21.01 31.02
C SER A 145 -7.49 21.73 32.21
N THR A 146 -8.22 20.99 33.06
CA THR A 146 -8.70 21.55 34.33
C THR A 146 -7.54 21.75 35.30
N ARG A 147 -7.73 22.62 36.30
CA ARG A 147 -6.69 22.89 37.30
C ARG A 147 -6.27 21.63 38.05
N GLU A 148 -7.21 20.75 38.43
CA GLU A 148 -6.84 19.53 39.16
C GLU A 148 -5.95 18.61 38.32
N VAL A 149 -6.28 18.43 37.04
CA VAL A 149 -5.50 17.59 36.13
C VAL A 149 -4.14 18.24 35.84
N GLN A 150 -4.11 19.55 35.70
CA GLN A 150 -2.85 20.27 35.49
C GLN A 150 -1.91 20.16 36.67
N ASP A 151 -2.41 20.36 37.89
CA ASP A 151 -1.61 20.24 39.11
C ASP A 151 -1.10 18.82 39.29
N SER A 152 -1.96 17.80 39.05
CA SER A 152 -1.58 16.39 39.13
C SER A 152 -0.50 15.99 38.11
N LEU A 153 -0.58 16.49 36.88
CA LEU A 153 0.41 16.17 35.83
C LEU A 153 1.74 16.90 36.07
N LEU A 154 1.70 18.13 36.56
CA LEU A 154 2.90 18.92 36.86
C LEU A 154 3.60 18.45 38.15
N SER A 155 2.84 17.94 39.14
CA SER A 155 3.40 17.41 40.39
C SER A 155 3.94 15.99 40.27
N ALA A 156 3.57 15.25 39.21
CA ALA A 156 3.88 13.82 39.05
C ALA A 156 5.38 13.47 39.22
N VAL A 157 6.28 14.31 38.73
CA VAL A 157 7.74 14.09 38.86
C VAL A 157 8.18 14.23 40.32
N ASN A 158 7.76 15.32 40.98
CA ASN A 158 8.08 15.57 42.40
C ASN A 158 7.48 14.48 43.30
N GLU A 159 6.27 14.02 42.99
CA GLU A 159 5.62 12.92 43.72
C GLU A 159 6.37 11.60 43.54
N GLY A 160 6.82 11.29 42.32
CA GLY A 160 7.65 10.10 42.06
C GLY A 160 9.00 10.13 42.78
N GLU A 161 9.67 11.28 42.80
CA GLU A 161 10.93 11.46 43.55
C GLU A 161 10.74 11.33 45.06
N ASN A 162 9.66 11.90 45.61
CA ASN A 162 9.34 11.76 47.03
C ASN A 162 9.01 10.31 47.41
N MET A 163 8.32 9.58 46.53
CA MET A 163 7.94 8.18 46.78
C MET A 163 9.16 7.25 46.73
N THR A 164 10.07 7.45 45.78
CA THR A 164 11.34 6.70 45.68
C THR A 164 12.33 7.02 46.81
N CYS A 165 12.36 8.27 47.30
CA CYS A 165 13.10 8.62 48.52
C CYS A 165 12.48 8.01 49.79
N ALA A 166 11.14 7.90 49.87
CA ALA A 166 10.45 7.32 51.01
C ALA A 166 10.60 5.78 51.09
N GLU A 167 10.65 5.07 49.96
CA GLU A 167 10.88 3.61 49.95
C GLU A 167 12.30 3.21 50.41
N ASN A 168 13.30 4.08 50.24
CA ASN A 168 14.64 3.87 50.80
C ASN A 168 14.69 3.97 52.35
N LEU A 169 13.65 4.51 52.99
CA LEU A 169 13.54 4.57 54.46
C LEU A 169 12.86 3.34 55.09
N LEU A 170 12.18 2.50 54.30
CA LEU A 170 11.49 1.30 54.81
C LEU A 170 12.31 0.01 54.71
N THR A 171 13.51 0.03 54.12
CA THR A 171 14.33 -1.19 53.92
C THR A 171 15.48 -1.35 54.94
N VAL A 172 15.52 -0.56 56.02
CA VAL A 172 16.49 -0.76 57.12
C VAL A 172 15.81 -0.72 58.49
N ARG A 173 14.93 -1.70 58.74
CA ARG A 173 14.53 -2.08 60.11
C ARG A 173 13.99 -3.53 60.11
N ILE A 174 14.85 -4.47 59.75
CA ILE A 174 14.70 -5.87 60.16
C ILE A 174 15.62 -6.03 61.37
N LEU A 175 15.01 -6.09 62.56
CA LEU A 175 15.59 -6.70 63.76
C LEU A 175 15.73 -8.20 63.56
#